data_AF-A0A0W1A9I2-F1
#
_entry.id   AF-A0A0W1A9I2-F1
#
_cell.length_a   1.000
_cell.length_b   1.000
_cell.length_c   1.000
_cell.angle_alpha   90.00
_cell.angle_beta   90.00
_cell.angle_gamma   90.00
#
_symmetry.space_group_name_H-M   'P 1'
#
loop_
_entity.id
_entity.type
_entity.pdbx_description
1 polymer ?
#
loop_
_entity_poly.entity_id
_entity_poly.type
_entity_poly.pdbx_seq_one_letter_code
_entity_poly.pdbx_strand_id
1 'polypeptide(L)'
;MVRSEKNNRKNRIDDGVIPHFSSIHKALKEERRKQKAAIDKDIEKLQKSPQSSESERAKAKEELENTKLKIKGRRKVTTDCESDDGHTERPGFLRNRFQENGNQLFREFVTRAEEDHAVKNSTIPKLN
;
A
#
# COMPACT_ATOMS: atom_id res chain seq x y z
N MET A 1 5.03 -25.46 -26.11
CA MET A 1 4.73 -24.04 -25.83
C MET A 1 4.40 -23.36 -27.14
N VAL A 2 3.11 -23.26 -27.49
CA VAL A 2 2.65 -22.68 -28.77
C VAL A 2 2.76 -21.16 -28.66
N ARG A 3 3.67 -20.53 -29.42
CA ARG A 3 3.74 -19.07 -29.53
C ARG A 3 3.00 -18.68 -30.80
N SER A 4 1.92 -17.91 -30.66
CA SER A 4 1.18 -17.39 -31.82
C SER A 4 2.06 -16.49 -32.68
N GLU A 5 1.93 -16.64 -34.00
CA GLU A 5 2.70 -15.89 -35.00
C GLU A 5 2.47 -14.37 -34.90
N LYS A 6 3.54 -13.59 -35.12
CA LYS A 6 3.54 -12.11 -35.01
C LYS A 6 2.46 -11.44 -35.86
N ASN A 7 2.03 -12.06 -36.97
CA ASN A 7 1.11 -11.46 -37.93
C ASN A 7 -0.36 -11.45 -37.47
N ASN A 8 -0.73 -12.28 -36.48
CA ASN A 8 -2.10 -12.31 -35.92
C ASN A 8 -2.38 -11.23 -34.86
N ARG A 9 -1.46 -10.28 -34.64
CA ARG A 9 -1.62 -9.20 -33.64
C ARG A 9 -2.29 -7.94 -34.17
N LYS A 10 -2.42 -7.76 -35.49
CA LYS A 10 -2.95 -6.52 -36.08
C LYS A 10 -4.45 -6.30 -35.85
N ASN A 11 -5.22 -7.37 -35.60
CA ASN A 11 -6.65 -7.33 -35.29
C ASN A 11 -6.96 -7.63 -33.82
N ARG A 12 -5.95 -7.59 -32.93
CA ARG A 12 -6.23 -7.58 -31.50
C ARG A 12 -6.73 -6.18 -31.15
N ILE A 13 -7.99 -6.10 -30.71
CA ILE A 13 -8.40 -5.08 -29.75
C ILE A 13 -7.59 -5.41 -28.50
N ASP A 14 -6.32 -5.02 -28.48
CA ASP A 14 -5.54 -5.12 -27.26
C ASP A 14 -6.32 -4.36 -26.20
N ASP A 15 -6.59 -5.03 -25.08
CA ASP A 15 -7.17 -4.40 -23.90
C ASP A 15 -6.48 -3.06 -23.71
N GLY A 16 -7.28 -1.98 -23.75
CA GLY A 16 -6.77 -0.62 -23.78
C GLY A 16 -5.67 -0.49 -22.74
N VAL A 17 -4.43 -0.27 -23.19
CA VAL A 17 -3.23 -0.29 -22.35
C VAL A 17 -3.52 0.54 -21.12
N ILE A 18 -3.72 -0.12 -19.97
CA ILE A 18 -3.97 0.56 -18.70
C ILE A 18 -2.74 1.45 -18.48
N PRO A 19 -2.87 2.78 -18.49
CA PRO A 19 -1.70 3.63 -18.44
C PRO A 19 -0.97 3.36 -17.13
N HIS A 20 0.33 3.03 -17.24
CA HIS A 20 1.15 2.81 -16.06
C HIS A 20 1.06 4.05 -15.15
N PHE A 21 0.81 3.85 -13.85
CA PHE A 21 0.47 4.91 -12.89
C PHE A 21 1.48 6.09 -12.89
N SER A 22 2.76 5.81 -13.15
CA SER A 22 3.81 6.83 -13.29
C SER A 22 3.53 7.81 -14.44
N SER A 23 2.93 7.35 -15.53
CA SER A 23 2.60 8.15 -16.72
C SER A 23 1.45 9.12 -16.44
N ILE A 24 0.38 8.65 -15.77
CA ILE A 24 -0.74 9.52 -15.33
C ILE A 24 -0.25 10.50 -14.26
N HIS A 25 0.58 10.04 -13.32
CA HIS A 25 1.13 10.90 -12.28
C HIS A 25 1.97 12.04 -12.85
N LYS A 26 2.83 11.74 -13.84
CA LYS A 26 3.64 12.73 -14.54
C LYS A 26 2.77 13.73 -15.32
N ALA A 27 1.74 13.24 -16.03
CA ALA A 27 0.81 14.08 -16.78
C ALA A 27 0.06 15.08 -15.90
N LEU A 28 -0.39 14.66 -14.70
CA LEU A 28 -1.17 15.50 -13.78
C LEU A 28 -0.32 16.32 -12.79
N LYS A 29 1.00 16.41 -12.99
CA LYS A 29 1.90 17.12 -12.06
C LYS A 29 1.59 18.61 -11.95
N GLU A 30 1.39 19.27 -13.09
CA GLU A 30 1.13 20.72 -13.13
C GLU A 30 -0.21 21.07 -12.51
N GLU A 31 -1.24 20.26 -12.75
CA GLU A 31 -2.56 20.46 -12.17
C GLU A 31 -2.54 20.34 -10.64
N ARG A 32 -1.85 19.32 -10.10
CA ARG A 32 -1.66 19.19 -8.64
C ARG A 32 -0.88 20.36 -8.04
N ARG A 33 0.10 20.89 -8.78
CA ARG A 33 0.88 22.07 -8.33
C ARG A 33 -0.02 23.30 -8.26
N LYS A 34 -0.88 23.51 -9.25
CA LYS A 34 -1.88 24.59 -9.24
C LYS A 34 -2.86 24.46 -8.08
N GLN A 35 -3.41 23.27 -7.83
CA GLN A 35 -4.33 23.02 -6.72
C GLN A 35 -3.70 23.29 -5.35
N LYS A 36 -2.45 22.85 -5.14
CA LYS A 36 -1.72 23.15 -3.90
C LYS A 36 -1.48 24.63 -3.70
N ALA A 37 -1.05 25.33 -4.75
CA ALA A 37 -0.81 26.76 -4.69
C ALA A 37 -2.10 27.56 -4.41
N ALA A 38 -3.26 27.08 -4.88
CA ALA A 38 -4.55 27.68 -4.54
C ALA A 38 -4.87 27.52 -3.04
N ILE A 39 -4.70 26.31 -2.50
CA ILE A 39 -4.92 26.04 -1.07
C ILE A 39 -3.97 26.85 -0.19
N ASP A 40 -2.69 26.96 -0.56
CA ASP A 40 -1.71 27.77 0.19
C ASP A 40 -2.14 29.25 0.26
N LYS A 41 -2.66 29.80 -0.85
CA LYS A 41 -3.22 31.16 -0.87
C LYS A 41 -4.45 31.30 0.03
N ASP A 42 -5.29 30.28 0.10
CA ASP A 42 -6.50 30.33 0.92
C ASP A 42 -6.16 30.20 2.42
N ILE A 43 -5.13 29.43 2.79
CA ILE A 43 -4.58 29.40 4.15
C ILE A 43 -4.02 30.78 4.53
N GLU A 44 -3.26 31.43 3.64
CA GLU A 44 -2.73 32.78 3.91
C GLU A 44 -3.84 33.82 4.09
N LYS A 45 -4.90 33.78 3.26
CA LYS A 45 -6.06 34.67 3.41
C LYS A 45 -6.77 34.43 4.73
N LEU A 46 -6.92 33.17 5.14
CA LEU A 46 -7.56 32.80 6.41
C LEU A 46 -6.77 33.34 7.61
N GLN A 47 -5.44 33.34 7.55
CA GLN A 47 -4.56 33.91 8.59
C GLN A 47 -4.67 35.44 8.66
N LYS A 48 -4.82 36.11 7.52
CA LYS A 48 -4.91 37.58 7.42
C LYS A 48 -6.31 38.12 7.65
N SER A 49 -7.35 37.28 7.65
CA SER A 49 -8.73 37.71 7.87
C SER A 49 -8.96 38.11 9.32
N PRO A 50 -9.45 39.32 9.64
CA PRO A 50 -9.73 39.74 11.01
C PRO A 50 -11.13 39.33 11.52
N GLN A 51 -11.98 38.71 10.69
CA GLN A 51 -13.43 38.61 10.92
C GLN A 51 -13.96 37.29 11.52
N SER A 52 -13.14 36.25 11.66
CA SER A 52 -13.58 34.95 12.20
C SER A 52 -13.05 34.70 13.60
N SER A 53 -13.82 33.98 14.43
CA SER A 53 -13.36 33.55 15.75
C SER A 53 -12.14 32.63 15.64
N GLU A 54 -11.27 32.61 16.65
CA GLU A 54 -10.04 31.82 16.63
C GLU A 54 -10.31 30.31 16.41
N SER A 55 -11.41 29.80 16.98
CA SER A 55 -11.88 28.42 16.82
C SER A 55 -12.30 28.08 15.38
N GLU A 56 -13.00 29.00 14.70
CA GLU A 56 -13.41 28.82 13.30
C GLU A 56 -12.20 28.85 12.35
N ARG A 57 -11.21 29.69 12.64
CA ARG A 57 -9.97 29.73 11.86
C ARG A 57 -9.16 28.46 12.04
N ALA A 58 -9.10 27.91 13.25
CA ALA A 58 -8.42 26.65 13.52
C ALA A 58 -9.04 25.50 12.71
N LYS A 59 -10.38 25.38 12.74
CA LYS A 59 -11.12 24.35 11.98
C LYS A 59 -10.94 24.48 10.48
N ALA A 60 -11.10 25.69 9.94
CA ALA A 60 -10.92 25.93 8.51
C ALA A 60 -9.47 25.70 8.05
N LYS A 61 -8.48 26.03 8.88
CA LYS A 61 -7.07 25.73 8.61
C LYS A 61 -6.81 24.23 8.59
N GLU A 62 -7.36 23.49 9.55
CA GLU A 62 -7.24 22.03 9.60
C GLU A 62 -7.87 21.36 8.38
N GLU A 63 -9.03 21.83 7.93
CA GLU A 63 -9.70 21.34 6.72
C GLU A 63 -8.88 21.62 5.44
N LEU A 64 -8.28 22.80 5.33
CA LEU A 64 -7.39 23.15 4.21
C LEU A 64 -6.08 22.34 4.21
N GLU A 65 -5.50 22.07 5.38
CA GLU A 65 -4.34 21.17 5.48
C GLU A 65 -4.72 19.72 5.15
N ASN A 66 -5.90 19.26 5.57
CA ASN A 66 -6.43 17.94 5.22
C ASN A 66 -6.67 17.78 3.71
N THR A 67 -7.20 18.81 3.04
CA THR A 67 -7.36 18.79 1.57
C THR A 67 -6.00 18.80 0.85
N LYS A 68 -5.02 19.56 1.35
CA LYS A 68 -3.63 19.54 0.84
C LYS A 68 -2.96 18.18 1.02
N LEU A 69 -3.21 17.51 2.16
CA LEU A 69 -2.78 16.14 2.43
C LEU A 69 -3.46 15.14 1.48
N LYS A 70 -4.76 15.26 1.21
CA LYS A 70 -5.46 14.40 0.23
C LYS A 70 -4.85 14.52 -1.17
N ILE A 71 -4.52 15.74 -1.63
CA ILE A 71 -3.85 15.94 -2.93
C ILE A 71 -2.44 15.32 -2.94
N LYS A 72 -1.74 15.33 -1.79
CA LYS A 72 -0.45 14.62 -1.62
C LYS A 72 -0.65 13.11 -1.55
N GLY A 73 -1.74 12.63 -0.96
CA GLY A 73 -2.13 11.25 -0.76
C GLY A 73 -2.54 10.54 -2.05
N ARG A 74 -3.15 11.25 -3.01
CA ARG A 74 -3.43 10.77 -4.39
C ARG A 74 -2.18 10.28 -5.16
N ARG A 75 -0.97 10.43 -4.61
CA ARG A 75 0.27 9.78 -5.10
C ARG A 75 0.32 8.28 -4.79
N LYS A 76 -0.35 7.87 -3.73
CA LYS A 76 -0.58 6.48 -3.41
C LYS A 76 -1.97 6.21 -3.94
N VAL A 77 -2.16 5.14 -4.69
CA VAL A 77 -3.43 4.42 -4.55
C VAL A 77 -3.44 4.09 -3.07
N THR A 78 -4.18 4.88 -2.28
CA THR A 78 -4.65 4.34 -1.03
C THR A 78 -5.42 3.11 -1.48
N THR A 79 -4.85 1.95 -1.20
CA THR A 79 -5.67 0.85 -0.73
C THR A 79 -6.46 1.44 0.44
N ASP A 80 -7.58 2.12 0.15
CA ASP A 80 -8.58 2.58 1.12
C ASP A 80 -9.35 1.36 1.65
N CYS A 81 -8.57 0.32 1.92
CA CYS A 81 -8.92 -1.00 2.35
C CYS A 81 -7.78 -1.35 3.30
N GLU A 82 -8.01 -1.10 4.58
CA GLU A 82 -7.47 -1.92 5.66
C GLU A 82 -8.04 -3.36 5.62
N SER A 83 -8.72 -3.75 4.53
CA SER A 83 -9.05 -5.13 4.25
C SER A 83 -7.96 -5.69 3.34
N ASP A 84 -7.16 -6.59 3.92
CA ASP A 84 -6.35 -7.63 3.28
C ASP A 84 -5.62 -7.20 2.00
N ASP A 85 -4.29 -7.21 2.04
CA ASP A 85 -3.48 -7.30 0.83
C ASP A 85 -4.18 -8.26 -0.15
N GLY A 86 -4.72 -7.76 -1.26
CA GLY A 86 -5.35 -8.60 -2.30
C GLY A 86 -4.35 -9.55 -2.98
N HIS A 87 -3.10 -9.54 -2.50
CA HIS A 87 -1.99 -10.39 -2.90
C HIS A 87 -1.60 -11.41 -1.83
N THR A 88 -2.20 -11.36 -0.64
CA THR A 88 -1.82 -12.21 0.48
C THR A 88 -3.08 -12.66 1.22
N GLU A 89 -3.61 -13.84 0.84
CA GLU A 89 -4.63 -14.49 1.64
C GLU A 89 -4.12 -14.69 3.08
N ARG A 90 -4.98 -14.42 4.06
CA ARG A 90 -4.66 -14.61 5.47
C ARG A 90 -4.19 -16.05 5.73
N PRO A 91 -3.12 -16.29 6.51
CA PRO A 91 -2.58 -17.63 6.75
C PRO A 91 -3.60 -18.65 7.28
N GLY A 92 -4.61 -18.22 8.04
CA GLY A 92 -5.69 -19.09 8.51
C GLY A 92 -6.63 -19.61 7.41
N PHE A 93 -6.66 -18.96 6.25
CA PHE A 93 -7.52 -19.28 5.11
C PHE A 93 -6.77 -20.01 3.99
N LEU A 94 -5.45 -19.87 3.92
CA LEU A 94 -4.60 -20.71 3.07
C LEU A 94 -4.85 -22.18 3.38
N ARG A 95 -4.87 -23.03 2.35
CA ARG A 95 -5.00 -24.49 2.47
C ARG A 95 -3.99 -25.18 1.56
N ASN A 96 -3.21 -26.10 2.11
CA ASN A 96 -2.34 -26.95 1.32
C ASN A 96 -3.13 -28.14 0.71
N ARG A 97 -2.45 -29.01 -0.05
CA ARG A 97 -3.06 -30.21 -0.67
C ARG A 97 -3.64 -31.19 0.34
N PHE A 98 -3.22 -31.10 1.60
CA PHE A 98 -3.68 -31.91 2.73
C PHE A 98 -4.71 -31.17 3.60
N GLN A 99 -5.25 -30.04 3.12
CA GLN A 99 -6.22 -29.19 3.80
C GLN A 99 -5.73 -28.52 5.09
N GLU A 100 -4.43 -28.45 5.30
CA GLU A 100 -3.85 -27.77 6.45
C GLU A 100 -3.72 -26.28 6.19
N ASN A 101 -3.94 -25.48 7.23
CA ASN A 101 -3.84 -24.04 7.12
C ASN A 101 -2.40 -23.54 7.26
N GLY A 102 -2.14 -22.31 6.82
CA GLY A 102 -0.81 -21.71 6.85
C GLY A 102 -0.20 -21.63 8.26
N ASN A 103 -1.03 -21.46 9.30
CA ASN A 103 -0.55 -21.46 10.69
C ASN A 103 -0.10 -22.86 11.12
N GLN A 104 -0.82 -23.90 10.72
CA GLN A 104 -0.48 -25.30 11.00
C GLN A 104 0.83 -25.69 10.32
N LEU A 105 0.96 -25.38 9.03
CA LEU A 105 2.18 -25.60 8.26
C LEU A 105 3.39 -24.89 8.88
N PHE A 106 3.23 -23.63 9.28
CA PHE A 106 4.33 -22.86 9.86
C PHE A 106 4.78 -23.44 11.21
N ARG A 107 3.83 -23.84 12.07
CA ARG A 107 4.16 -24.49 13.35
C ARG A 107 4.95 -25.78 13.14
N GLU A 108 4.48 -26.63 12.23
CA GLU A 108 5.15 -27.90 11.94
C GLU A 108 6.55 -27.68 11.35
N PHE A 109 6.70 -26.70 10.45
CA PHE A 109 8.01 -26.31 9.92
C PHE A 109 8.98 -25.91 11.04
N VAL A 110 8.54 -25.05 11.97
CA VAL A 110 9.39 -24.62 13.10
C VAL A 110 9.76 -25.81 13.98
N THR A 111 8.81 -26.68 14.32
CA THR A 111 9.10 -27.88 15.13
C THR A 111 10.13 -28.78 14.46
N ARG A 112 9.97 -29.08 13.16
CA ARG A 112 10.95 -29.89 12.42
C ARG A 112 12.32 -29.22 12.35
N ALA A 113 12.35 -27.91 12.12
CA ALA A 113 13.60 -27.15 12.09
C ALA A 113 14.32 -27.18 13.44
N GLU A 114 13.58 -27.14 14.56
CA GLU A 114 14.14 -27.31 15.89
C GLU A 114 14.67 -28.75 16.10
N GLU A 115 13.93 -29.77 15.67
CA GLU A 115 14.36 -31.17 15.82
C GLU A 115 15.64 -31.48 15.02
N ASP A 116 15.70 -31.04 13.78
CA ASP A 116 16.74 -31.36 12.81
C ASP A 116 17.96 -30.44 12.89
N HIS A 117 17.75 -29.18 13.30
CA HIS A 117 18.78 -28.13 13.21
C HIS A 117 19.03 -27.37 14.51
N ALA A 118 18.26 -27.58 15.59
CA ALA A 118 18.61 -26.94 16.85
C ALA A 118 19.93 -27.47 17.39
N VAL A 119 20.78 -26.55 17.83
CA VAL A 119 21.97 -26.86 18.61
C VAL A 119 21.50 -27.36 19.98
N LYS A 120 21.44 -28.69 20.13
CA LYS A 120 21.14 -29.33 21.40
C LYS A 120 22.33 -29.07 22.31
N ASN A 121 22.20 -28.11 23.23
CA ASN A 121 23.19 -27.85 24.26
C ASN A 121 23.42 -29.15 25.04
N SER A 122 24.53 -29.81 24.73
CA SER A 122 24.93 -31.03 25.43
C SER A 122 25.18 -30.62 26.86
N THR A 123 24.42 -31.17 27.79
CA THR A 123 24.65 -31.02 29.22
C THR A 123 26.10 -31.34 29.50
N ILE A 124 26.91 -30.32 29.81
CA ILE A 124 28.28 -30.51 30.26
C ILE A 124 28.16 -31.36 31.53
N PRO A 125 28.71 -32.59 31.58
CA PRO A 125 28.71 -33.34 32.83
C PRO A 125 29.46 -32.50 33.86
N LYS A 126 28.78 -32.17 34.97
CA LYS A 126 29.43 -31.51 36.11
C LYS A 126 30.50 -32.47 36.63
N LEU A 127 31.75 -32.20 36.30
CA LEU A 127 32.89 -32.68 37.07
C LEU A 127 32.88 -31.90 38.39
N ASN A 128 32.47 -32.58 39.47
CA ASN A 128 33.02 -32.50 40.83
C ASN A 128 32.32 -33.55 41.70
#